data_AF-A0A2V4V7E9-F1
#
_entry.id   AF-A0A2V4V7E9-F1
#
_cell.length_a   1.000
_cell.length_b   1.000
_cell.length_c   1.000
_cell.angle_alpha   90.00
_cell.angle_beta   90.00
_cell.angle_gamma   90.00
#
_symmetry.space_group_name_H-M   'P 1'
#
loop_
_entity.id
_entity.type
_entity.pdbx_description
1 polymer ?
#
loop_
_entity_poly.entity_id
_entity_poly.type
_entity_poly.pdbx_seq_one_letter_code
_entity_poly.pdbx_strand_id
1 'polypeptide(L)'
;MEYSIATTYADEQQEGLCSLTLPASKWAVFEVQEPMPQGMQKLWKQIVTEWLPSNPYEHAWLPELEVYRGMHHPPQIWIPIK
;
A
#
# COMPACT_ATOMS: atom_id res chain seq x y z
N MET A 1 2.83 -13.72 -7.33
CA MET A 1 2.69 -12.42 -6.66
C MET A 1 3.44 -11.42 -7.52
N GLU A 2 2.78 -10.36 -7.95
CA GLU A 2 3.39 -9.30 -8.75
C GLU A 2 3.73 -8.14 -7.84
N TYR A 3 4.87 -7.48 -8.06
CA TYR A 3 5.31 -6.30 -7.33
C TYR A 3 5.77 -5.26 -8.33
N SER A 4 5.42 -3.99 -8.12
CA SER A 4 5.75 -2.90 -9.01
C SER A 4 6.05 -1.64 -8.21
N ILE A 5 6.95 -0.82 -8.73
CA ILE A 5 7.21 0.53 -8.22
C ILE A 5 6.53 1.49 -9.19
N ALA A 6 5.63 2.32 -8.67
CA ALA A 6 4.83 3.23 -9.47
C ALA A 6 4.67 4.57 -8.76
N THR A 7 4.30 5.59 -9.52
CA THR A 7 3.87 6.89 -9.03
C THR A 7 2.58 7.27 -9.71
N THR A 8 1.77 8.10 -9.08
CA THR A 8 0.67 8.78 -9.76
C THR A 8 1.25 9.65 -10.87
N TYR A 9 0.58 9.65 -12.02
CA TYR A 9 0.89 10.52 -13.15
C TYR A 9 -0.42 11.11 -13.68
N ALA A 10 -0.38 12.32 -14.23
CA ALA A 10 -1.56 13.00 -14.76
C ALA A 10 -1.54 13.13 -16.30
N ASP A 11 -0.37 12.96 -16.91
CA ASP A 11 -0.11 13.24 -18.32
C ASP A 11 -0.08 11.95 -19.17
N GLU A 12 0.47 12.04 -20.38
CA GLU A 12 0.60 10.91 -21.30
C GLU A 12 1.50 9.80 -20.75
N GLN A 13 1.15 8.55 -21.11
CA GLN A 13 1.94 7.39 -20.74
C GLN A 13 3.35 7.50 -21.32
N GLN A 14 4.36 7.38 -20.45
CA GLN A 14 5.75 7.41 -20.89
C GLN A 14 6.13 6.09 -21.59
N GLU A 15 6.87 6.22 -22.70
CA GLU A 15 7.35 5.09 -23.47
C GLU A 15 8.24 4.18 -22.60
N GLY A 16 8.01 2.87 -22.65
CA GLY A 16 8.73 1.89 -21.83
C GLY A 16 8.20 1.69 -20.40
N LEU A 17 7.14 2.38 -19.99
CA LEU A 17 6.44 2.14 -18.72
C LEU A 17 5.05 1.52 -18.94
N CYS A 18 4.60 0.73 -17.96
CA CYS A 18 3.23 0.23 -17.91
C CYS A 18 2.32 1.19 -17.15
N SER A 19 1.07 1.34 -17.60
CA SER A 19 0.03 2.09 -16.91
C SER A 19 -0.95 1.14 -16.21
N LEU A 20 -1.42 1.55 -15.03
CA LEU A 20 -2.43 0.83 -14.25
C LEU A 20 -3.44 1.84 -13.70
N THR A 21 -4.73 1.63 -14.00
CA THR A 21 -5.81 2.42 -13.40
C THR A 21 -6.40 1.66 -12.22
N LEU A 22 -6.35 2.27 -11.03
CA LEU A 22 -7.00 1.76 -9.84
C LEU A 22 -8.37 2.43 -9.67
N PRO A 23 -9.48 1.67 -9.54
CA PRO A 23 -10.77 2.27 -9.21
C PRO A 23 -10.73 2.89 -7.83
N ALA A 24 -11.58 3.90 -7.60
CA ALA A 24 -11.75 4.48 -6.27
C ALA A 24 -12.16 3.40 -5.26
N SER A 25 -11.51 3.39 -4.08
CA SER A 25 -11.72 2.40 -3.03
C SER A 25 -11.60 3.05 -1.66
N LYS A 26 -12.09 2.34 -0.63
CA LYS A 26 -11.72 2.63 0.75
C LYS A 26 -10.42 1.92 1.09
N TRP A 27 -9.67 2.49 2.03
CA TRP A 27 -8.35 2.01 2.44
C TRP A 27 -8.23 2.04 3.96
N ALA A 28 -7.76 0.95 4.55
CA ALA A 28 -7.18 0.96 5.88
C ALA A 28 -5.70 1.37 5.74
N VAL A 29 -5.33 2.45 6.43
CA VAL A 29 -3.99 3.05 6.32
C VAL A 29 -3.22 2.86 7.62
N PHE A 30 -2.06 2.24 7.53
CA PHE A 30 -1.17 1.98 8.66
C PHE A 30 0.15 2.70 8.45
N GLU A 31 0.66 3.35 9.49
CA GLU A 31 1.88 4.14 9.42
C GLU A 31 3.06 3.39 10.06
N VAL A 32 4.18 3.31 9.34
CA VAL A 32 5.41 2.67 9.81
C VAL A 32 6.14 3.61 10.76
N GLN A 33 6.05 3.32 12.06
CA GLN A 33 6.74 4.11 13.11
C GLN A 33 8.17 3.63 13.38
N GLU A 34 8.49 2.40 13.00
CA GLU A 34 9.76 1.74 13.29
C GLU A 34 10.79 1.99 12.16
N PRO A 35 12.10 1.91 12.44
CA PRO A 35 13.12 2.11 11.42
C PRO A 35 13.00 1.16 10.23
N MET A 36 13.23 1.70 9.02
CA MET A 36 13.25 0.93 7.78
C MET A 36 14.56 0.14 7.62
N PRO A 37 14.54 -1.05 6.97
CA PRO A 37 13.37 -1.71 6.38
C PRO A 37 12.58 -2.61 7.35
N GLN A 38 13.09 -2.88 8.56
CA GLN A 38 12.50 -3.85 9.48
C GLN A 38 11.09 -3.44 9.94
N GLY A 39 10.85 -2.14 10.10
CA GLY A 39 9.55 -1.60 10.47
C GLY A 39 8.44 -1.97 9.49
N MET A 40 8.71 -1.89 8.18
CA MET A 40 7.75 -2.25 7.14
C MET A 40 7.38 -3.73 7.22
N GLN A 41 8.39 -4.61 7.30
CA GLN A 41 8.18 -6.06 7.36
C GLN A 41 7.42 -6.47 8.64
N LYS A 42 7.76 -5.85 9.78
CA LYS A 42 7.08 -6.07 11.05
C LYS A 42 5.61 -5.63 10.95
N LEU A 43 5.35 -4.46 10.40
CA LEU A 43 3.99 -3.93 10.27
C LEU A 43 3.15 -4.80 9.32
N TRP A 44 3.69 -5.22 8.18
CA TRP A 44 3.02 -6.17 7.27
C TRP A 44 2.61 -7.46 7.97
N LYS A 45 3.53 -8.05 8.76
CA LYS A 45 3.24 -9.25 9.53
C LYS A 45 2.07 -9.02 10.49
N GLN A 46 2.09 -7.93 11.25
CA GLN A 46 1.02 -7.60 12.19
C GLN A 46 -0.31 -7.35 11.48
N ILE A 47 -0.32 -6.65 10.34
CA ILE A 47 -1.54 -6.43 9.56
C ILE A 47 -2.15 -7.77 9.15
N VAL A 48 -1.34 -8.69 8.61
CA VAL A 48 -1.84 -9.97 8.08
C VAL A 48 -2.21 -10.95 9.19
N THR A 49 -1.43 -11.04 10.26
CA THR A 49 -1.64 -12.06 11.30
C THR A 49 -2.54 -11.61 12.44
N GLU A 50 -2.66 -10.30 12.68
CA GLU A 50 -3.38 -9.76 13.83
C GLU A 50 -4.56 -8.89 13.40
N TRP A 51 -4.32 -7.89 12.54
CA TRP A 51 -5.36 -6.92 12.20
C TRP A 51 -6.44 -7.50 11.26
N LEU A 52 -6.06 -8.11 10.14
CA LEU A 52 -7.02 -8.67 9.19
C LEU A 52 -7.96 -9.71 9.83
N PRO A 53 -7.48 -10.68 10.64
CA PRO A 53 -8.36 -11.65 11.30
C PRO A 53 -9.23 -11.05 12.41
N SER A 54 -8.87 -9.89 12.96
CA SER A 54 -9.55 -9.29 14.12
C SER A 54 -10.59 -8.22 13.75
N ASN A 55 -10.75 -7.90 12.47
CA ASN A 55 -11.67 -6.85 12.02
C ASN A 55 -12.67 -7.41 10.99
N PRO A 56 -13.88 -6.81 10.89
CA PRO A 56 -14.91 -7.28 9.95
C PRO A 56 -14.69 -6.83 8.50
N TYR A 57 -13.59 -6.11 8.22
CA TYR A 57 -13.34 -5.55 6.89
C TYR A 57 -12.91 -6.64 5.90
N GLU A 58 -13.57 -6.68 4.75
CA GLU A 58 -13.19 -7.57 3.65
C GLU A 58 -12.21 -6.88 2.71
N HIS A 59 -11.22 -7.61 2.19
CA HIS A 59 -10.29 -7.10 1.20
C HIS A 59 -11.01 -6.73 -0.10
N ALA A 60 -10.69 -5.57 -0.69
CA ALA A 60 -11.39 -5.09 -1.90
C ALA A 60 -10.90 -5.73 -3.20
N TRP A 61 -9.93 -6.64 -3.14
CA TRP A 61 -9.29 -7.30 -4.30
C TRP A 61 -8.61 -6.30 -5.25
N LEU A 62 -8.11 -5.20 -4.70
CA LEU A 62 -7.20 -4.26 -5.36
C LEU A 62 -5.78 -4.49 -4.84
N PRO A 63 -4.74 -3.98 -5.51
CA PRO A 63 -3.39 -4.04 -5.00
C PRO A 63 -3.27 -3.35 -3.65
N GLU A 64 -2.57 -3.98 -2.70
CA GLU A 64 -2.12 -3.29 -1.50
C GLU A 64 -0.91 -2.40 -1.85
N LEU A 65 -0.79 -1.26 -1.16
CA LEU A 65 0.22 -0.25 -1.51
C LEU A 65 1.15 0.01 -0.33
N GLU A 66 2.46 0.02 -0.60
CA GLU A 66 3.44 0.68 0.24
C GLU A 66 3.67 2.11 -0.28
N VAL A 67 3.26 3.11 0.49
CA VAL A 67 3.23 4.51 0.06
C VAL A 67 4.36 5.29 0.72
N TYR A 68 5.24 5.85 -0.11
CA TYR A 68 6.40 6.66 0.30
C TYR A 68 6.19 8.12 -0.13
N ARG A 69 5.83 8.99 0.82
CA ARG A 69 5.45 10.41 0.55
C ARG A 69 6.62 11.40 0.64
N GLY A 70 7.85 10.91 0.79
CA GLY A 70 9.06 11.73 0.96
C GLY A 70 9.74 11.52 2.31
N MET A 71 10.93 12.10 2.48
CA MET A 71 11.85 11.79 3.60
C MET A 71 11.34 12.19 5.00
N HIS A 72 10.41 13.15 5.08
CA HIS A 72 9.86 13.64 6.34
C HIS A 72 8.54 12.98 6.74
N HIS A 73 8.08 12.02 5.95
CA HIS A 73 6.84 11.31 6.22
C HIS A 73 7.15 9.83 6.42
N PRO A 74 6.68 9.22 7.53
CA PRO A 74 6.78 7.79 7.68
C PRO A 74 6.07 7.09 6.51
N PRO A 75 6.66 6.01 5.98
CA PRO A 75 6.00 5.15 5.00
C PRO A 75 4.68 4.62 5.53
N GLN A 76 3.76 4.27 4.63
CA GLN A 76 2.47 3.72 5.00
C GLN A 76 2.18 2.43 4.23
N ILE A 77 1.39 1.55 4.84
CA ILE A 77 0.77 0.40 4.17
C ILE A 77 -0.72 0.71 4.02
N TRP A 78 -1.23 0.61 2.80
CA TRP A 78 -2.63 0.84 2.48
C TRP A 78 -3.24 -0.47 2.04
N ILE A 79 -4.21 -0.96 2.81
CA ILE A 79 -4.97 -2.18 2.52
C ILE A 79 -6.34 -1.79 1.96
N PRO A 80 -6.70 -2.20 0.75
CA PRO A 80 -7.99 -1.87 0.17
C PRO A 80 -9.09 -2.70 0.83
N ILE A 81 -10.16 -2.03 1.26
CA ILE A 81 -11.27 -2.64 2.01
C ILE A 81 -12.63 -2.31 1.40
N LYS A 82 -13.63 -3.18 1.60
CA LYS A 82 -15.04 -2.97 1.20
C LYS A 82 -15.87 -2.45 2.38
#